data_AF-A0A4R6G4N0-F1
#
_entry.id   AF-A0A4R6G4N0-F1
#
_cell.length_a   1.000
_cell.length_b   1.000
_cell.length_c   1.000
_cell.angle_alpha   90.00
_cell.angle_beta   90.00
_cell.angle_gamma   90.00
#
_symmetry.space_group_name_H-M   'P 1'
#
loop_
_entity.id
_entity.type
_entity.pdbx_description
1 polymer ?
#
loop_
_entity_poly.entity_id
_entity_poly.type
_entity_poly.pdbx_seq_one_letter_code
_entity_poly.pdbx_strand_id
1 'polypeptide(L)'
;MRKSFFLIYPIILTFFLNSCASVPKEAPVLSQQLKNEIQELENSHLSLVHTFFELKRKNAKEYINTSWLPLFAENYFKQKDISEMWDLVVEQGSAKDRLNFILVTAPTLLEEINLRYETMIEPLDKLEYQLTQALKEKYVNAKSINNTITSFLMSASEIDENRQRYLDIVGITDDKISTAINHTEMITGRMLNTANSVDFKYDEIQENIEEYKEQLNIILNQL
;
A
#
# COMPACT_ATOMS: atom_id res chain seq x y z
N MET A 1 -49.00 32.42 49.77
CA MET A 1 -47.67 32.18 50.37
C MET A 1 -46.71 31.68 49.30
N ARG A 2 -45.58 32.40 49.18
CA ARG A 2 -44.29 32.10 48.51
C ARG A 2 -44.25 31.18 47.27
N LYS A 3 -44.14 31.87 46.13
CA LYS A 3 -43.36 31.47 44.95
C LYS A 3 -41.98 30.94 45.39
N SER A 4 -41.70 29.65 45.18
CA SER A 4 -40.38 29.09 45.53
C SER A 4 -39.99 27.85 44.72
N PHE A 5 -40.42 27.75 43.47
CA PHE A 5 -40.08 26.60 42.61
C PHE A 5 -39.43 26.96 41.26
N PHE A 6 -39.15 28.24 41.00
CA PHE A 6 -38.63 28.72 39.71
C PHE A 6 -37.12 29.08 39.70
N LEU A 7 -36.36 28.73 40.76
CA LEU A 7 -34.98 29.19 40.94
C LEU A 7 -33.90 28.09 40.84
N ILE A 8 -34.28 26.82 40.67
CA ILE A 8 -33.31 25.70 40.64
C ILE A 8 -32.97 25.25 39.20
N TYR A 9 -33.76 25.65 38.20
CA TYR A 9 -33.60 25.19 36.82
C TYR A 9 -32.42 25.81 36.01
N PRO A 10 -31.95 27.06 36.24
CA PRO A 10 -30.90 27.62 35.38
C PRO A 10 -29.47 27.23 35.81
N ILE A 11 -29.27 26.65 37.00
CA ILE A 11 -27.92 26.36 37.54
C ILE A 11 -27.33 25.05 36.98
N ILE A 12 -28.18 24.11 36.56
CA ILE A 12 -27.74 22.82 36.00
C ILE A 12 -27.32 22.95 34.52
N LEU A 13 -27.83 23.96 33.80
CA LEU A 13 -27.50 24.18 32.38
C LEU A 13 -26.13 24.84 32.18
N THR A 14 -25.58 25.52 33.19
CA THR A 14 -24.27 26.20 33.11
C THR A 14 -23.06 25.28 33.37
N PHE A 15 -23.27 24.05 33.86
CA PHE A 15 -22.15 23.11 34.12
C PHE A 15 -21.71 22.33 32.87
N PHE A 16 -22.49 22.33 31.79
CA PHE A 16 -22.14 21.62 30.54
C PHE A 16 -21.31 22.46 29.55
N LEU A 17 -20.98 23.72 29.86
CA LEU A 17 -20.22 24.60 28.97
C LEU A 17 -18.70 24.62 29.21
N ASN A 18 -18.18 23.84 30.17
CA ASN A 18 -16.74 23.79 30.47
C ASN A 18 -16.00 22.58 29.86
N SER A 19 -16.58 21.89 28.87
CA SER A 19 -15.92 20.79 28.15
C SER A 19 -15.14 21.23 26.90
N CYS A 20 -14.57 22.44 26.91
CA CYS A 20 -13.43 22.74 26.02
C CYS A 20 -12.18 22.08 26.63
N ALA A 21 -12.01 20.77 26.39
CA ALA A 21 -10.76 20.10 26.70
C ALA A 21 -9.66 20.66 25.79
N SER A 22 -8.67 21.33 26.37
CA SER A 22 -7.48 21.78 25.66
C SER A 22 -6.70 20.56 25.16
N VAL A 23 -6.27 20.57 23.90
CA VAL A 23 -5.49 19.46 23.32
C VAL A 23 -4.11 19.43 24.00
N PRO A 24 -3.70 18.29 24.60
CA PRO A 24 -2.41 18.19 25.26
C PRO A 24 -1.26 18.37 24.26
N LYS A 25 -0.18 19.03 24.69
CA LYS A 25 1.00 19.34 23.85
C LYS A 25 1.76 18.10 23.39
N GLU A 26 1.51 16.96 24.02
CA GLU A 26 2.09 15.66 23.68
C GLU A 26 1.36 14.96 22.52
N ALA A 27 0.12 15.36 22.20
CA ALA A 27 -0.68 14.70 21.18
C ALA A 27 -0.05 14.73 19.77
N PRO A 28 0.53 15.85 19.29
CA PRO A 28 1.28 15.86 18.02
C PRO A 28 2.47 14.89 18.00
N VAL A 29 3.16 14.74 19.14
CA VAL A 29 4.33 13.86 19.27
C VAL A 29 3.91 12.39 19.17
N LEU A 30 2.83 12.00 19.85
CA LEU A 30 2.26 10.66 19.76
C LEU A 30 1.77 10.33 18.34
N SER A 31 1.13 11.30 17.67
CA SER A 31 0.70 11.15 16.27
C SER A 31 1.90 10.97 15.32
N GLN A 32 3.02 11.64 15.59
CA GLN A 32 4.27 11.43 14.85
C GLN A 32 4.88 10.04 15.10
N GLN A 33 4.84 9.54 16.34
CA GLN A 33 5.27 8.17 16.64
C GLN A 33 4.40 7.14 15.93
N LEU A 34 3.09 7.36 15.87
CA LEU A 34 2.16 6.50 15.13
C LEU A 34 2.51 6.43 13.63
N LYS A 35 3.00 7.52 13.03
CA LYS A 35 3.51 7.50 11.64
C LYS A 35 4.65 6.48 11.46
N ASN A 36 5.60 6.45 12.39
CA ASN A 36 6.73 5.54 12.34
C ASN A 36 6.26 4.09 12.50
N GLU A 37 5.35 3.82 13.44
CA GLU A 37 4.74 2.49 13.62
C GLU A 37 3.99 2.03 12.36
N ILE A 38 3.25 2.92 11.70
CA ILE A 38 2.59 2.62 10.42
C ILE A 38 3.62 2.24 9.34
N GLN A 39 4.77 2.92 9.30
CA GLN A 39 5.85 2.63 8.34
C GLN A 39 6.53 1.28 8.63
N GLU A 40 6.77 0.95 9.90
CA GLU A 40 7.33 -0.35 10.29
C GLU A 40 6.37 -1.51 9.99
N LEU A 41 5.07 -1.30 10.22
CA LEU A 41 4.04 -2.27 9.83
C LEU A 41 3.98 -2.47 8.31
N GLU A 42 4.07 -1.40 7.52
CA GLU A 42 4.16 -1.49 6.06
C GLU A 42 5.35 -2.36 5.63
N ASN A 43 6.54 -2.07 6.17
CA ASN A 43 7.76 -2.80 5.86
C ASN A 43 7.65 -4.28 6.22
N SER A 44 7.11 -4.59 7.40
CA SER A 44 6.89 -5.96 7.87
C SER A 44 5.94 -6.73 6.97
N HIS A 45 4.79 -6.14 6.60
CA HIS A 45 3.83 -6.79 5.71
C HIS A 45 4.36 -6.97 4.29
N LEU A 46 5.09 -6.00 3.74
CA LEU A 46 5.75 -6.15 2.45
C LEU A 46 6.78 -7.28 2.48
N SER A 47 7.59 -7.35 3.54
CA SER A 47 8.57 -8.43 3.74
C SER A 47 7.91 -9.81 3.82
N LEU A 48 6.77 -9.92 4.53
CA LEU A 48 5.99 -11.15 4.61
C LEU A 48 5.49 -11.59 3.23
N VAL A 49 4.93 -10.67 2.44
CA VAL A 49 4.45 -10.95 1.07
C VAL A 49 5.60 -11.47 0.21
N HIS A 50 6.73 -10.76 0.16
CA HIS A 50 7.89 -11.16 -0.61
C HIS A 50 8.40 -12.55 -0.20
N THR A 51 8.55 -12.78 1.11
CA THR A 51 9.02 -14.08 1.64
C THR A 51 8.06 -15.21 1.29
N PHE A 52 6.75 -14.97 1.38
CA PHE A 52 5.74 -15.95 1.02
C PHE A 52 5.83 -16.35 -0.45
N PHE A 53 5.90 -15.38 -1.37
CA PHE A 53 5.95 -15.65 -2.80
C PHE A 53 7.30 -16.27 -3.24
N GLU A 54 8.42 -15.90 -2.61
CA GLU A 54 9.69 -16.58 -2.81
C GLU A 54 9.61 -18.07 -2.45
N LEU A 55 8.97 -18.41 -1.33
CA LEU A 55 8.75 -19.81 -0.95
C LEU A 55 7.85 -20.53 -1.98
N LYS A 56 6.80 -19.87 -2.49
CA LYS A 56 5.94 -20.47 -3.52
C LYS A 56 6.68 -20.69 -4.83
N ARG A 57 7.49 -19.75 -5.30
CA ARG A 57 8.37 -19.92 -6.47
C ARG A 57 9.32 -21.08 -6.27
N LYS A 58 9.97 -21.18 -5.11
CA LYS A 58 10.85 -22.31 -4.77
C LYS A 58 10.13 -23.65 -4.84
N ASN A 59 8.93 -23.74 -4.26
CA ASN A 59 8.13 -24.96 -4.29
C ASN A 59 7.68 -25.33 -5.71
N ALA A 60 7.31 -24.34 -6.53
CA ALA A 60 6.96 -24.58 -7.93
C ALA A 60 8.15 -25.13 -8.72
N LYS A 61 9.34 -24.53 -8.55
CA LYS A 61 10.58 -25.02 -9.16
C LYS A 61 10.92 -26.44 -8.69
N GLU A 62 10.76 -26.73 -7.40
CA GLU A 62 10.99 -28.07 -6.86
C GLU A 62 10.03 -29.10 -7.46
N TYR A 63 8.74 -28.77 -7.56
CA TYR A 63 7.74 -29.62 -8.21
C TYR A 63 8.10 -29.89 -9.67
N ILE A 64 8.52 -28.85 -10.42
CA ILE A 64 8.94 -29.00 -11.81
C ILE A 64 10.10 -29.99 -11.90
N ASN A 65 11.14 -29.84 -11.07
CA ASN A 65 12.34 -30.67 -11.15
C ASN A 65 12.15 -32.10 -10.65
N THR A 66 11.39 -32.29 -9.57
CA THR A 66 11.31 -33.59 -8.88
C THR A 66 10.15 -34.45 -9.32
N SER A 67 9.08 -33.83 -9.84
CA SER A 67 7.83 -34.54 -10.15
C SER A 67 7.49 -34.43 -11.63
N TRP A 68 7.39 -33.20 -12.15
CA TRP A 68 6.94 -33.00 -13.53
C TRP A 68 8.00 -33.41 -14.56
N LEU A 69 9.26 -33.00 -14.37
CA LEU A 69 10.35 -33.23 -15.33
C LEU A 69 10.63 -34.72 -15.54
N PRO A 70 10.68 -35.59 -14.51
CA PRO A 70 10.81 -37.02 -14.71
C PRO A 70 9.65 -37.62 -15.53
N LEU A 71 8.41 -37.25 -15.22
CA LEU A 71 7.23 -37.72 -15.96
C LEU A 71 7.22 -37.22 -17.41
N PHE A 72 7.60 -35.97 -17.62
CA PHE A 72 7.75 -35.37 -18.94
C PHE A 72 8.81 -36.12 -19.76
N ALA A 73 10.00 -36.35 -19.19
CA ALA A 73 11.07 -37.08 -19.86
C ALA A 73 10.65 -38.51 -20.20
N GLU A 74 10.04 -39.24 -19.25
CA GLU A 74 9.54 -40.59 -19.49
C GLU A 74 8.52 -40.62 -20.63
N ASN A 75 7.57 -39.68 -20.66
CA ASN A 75 6.57 -39.59 -21.72
C ASN A 75 7.18 -39.19 -23.06
N TYR A 76 8.18 -38.31 -23.08
CA TYR A 76 8.89 -37.90 -24.29
C TYR A 76 9.60 -39.08 -24.96
N PHE A 77 10.37 -39.86 -24.19
CA PHE A 77 11.10 -41.03 -24.72
C PHE A 77 10.18 -42.22 -25.07
N LYS A 78 8.94 -42.24 -24.57
CA LYS A 78 7.92 -43.22 -24.98
C LYS A 78 7.21 -42.88 -26.30
N GLN A 79 7.39 -41.67 -26.83
CA GLN A 79 6.82 -41.32 -28.12
C GLN A 79 7.44 -42.20 -29.21
N LYS A 80 6.61 -42.81 -30.06
CA LYS A 80 7.04 -43.83 -31.02
C LYS A 80 8.27 -43.42 -31.82
N ASP A 81 8.21 -42.26 -32.48
CA ASP A 81 9.29 -41.77 -33.35
C ASP A 81 10.58 -41.47 -32.56
N ILE A 82 10.44 -40.99 -31.32
CA ILE A 82 11.57 -40.70 -30.44
C ILE A 82 12.20 -42.00 -29.92
N SER A 83 11.39 -42.97 -29.50
CA SER A 83 11.86 -44.28 -29.05
C SER A 83 12.60 -45.01 -30.14
N GLU A 84 12.02 -45.09 -31.35
CA GLU A 84 12.66 -45.74 -32.50
C GLU A 84 13.99 -45.07 -32.87
N MET A 85 14.04 -43.74 -32.89
CA MET A 85 15.27 -43.01 -33.16
C MET A 85 16.32 -43.18 -32.06
N TRP A 86 15.89 -43.18 -30.80
CA TRP A 86 16.77 -43.38 -29.65
C TRP A 86 17.39 -44.78 -29.66
N ASP A 87 16.58 -45.82 -29.88
CA ASP A 87 17.05 -47.20 -29.95
C ASP A 87 18.07 -47.38 -31.08
N LEU A 88 17.79 -46.83 -32.28
CA LEU A 88 18.74 -46.84 -33.40
C LEU A 88 20.08 -46.17 -33.05
N VAL A 89 20.02 -44.99 -32.42
CA VAL A 89 21.22 -44.21 -32.03
C VAL A 89 22.04 -44.95 -30.97
N VAL A 90 21.37 -45.65 -30.04
CA VAL A 90 22.03 -46.43 -28.98
C VAL A 90 22.61 -47.73 -29.54
N GLU A 91 21.88 -48.46 -30.37
CA GLU A 91 22.31 -49.72 -31.00
C GLU A 91 23.54 -49.53 -31.90
N GLN A 92 23.60 -48.44 -32.67
CA GLN A 92 24.75 -48.13 -33.52
C GLN A 92 26.02 -47.82 -32.70
N GLY A 93 25.90 -47.49 -31.41
CA GLY A 93 27.02 -47.27 -30.49
C GLY A 93 27.88 -46.04 -30.79
N SER A 94 27.57 -45.28 -31.84
CA SER A 94 28.33 -44.10 -32.27
C SER A 94 28.21 -42.95 -31.26
N ALA A 95 29.34 -42.46 -30.77
CA ALA A 95 29.37 -41.29 -29.90
C ALA A 95 28.89 -40.02 -30.62
N LYS A 96 29.15 -39.94 -31.93
CA LYS A 96 28.75 -38.80 -32.77
C LYS A 96 27.22 -38.75 -32.93
N ASP A 97 26.58 -39.89 -33.15
CA ASP A 97 25.14 -39.93 -33.39
C ASP A 97 24.35 -39.69 -32.09
N ARG A 98 24.87 -40.17 -30.95
CA ARG A 98 24.34 -39.82 -29.62
C ARG A 98 24.42 -38.31 -29.34
N LEU A 99 25.55 -37.69 -29.66
CA LEU A 99 25.71 -36.24 -29.52
C LEU A 99 24.75 -35.48 -30.45
N ASN A 100 24.64 -35.89 -31.71
CA ASN A 100 23.73 -35.26 -32.66
C ASN A 100 22.26 -35.38 -32.21
N PHE A 101 21.85 -36.54 -31.70
CA PHE A 101 20.51 -36.72 -31.15
C PHE A 101 20.23 -35.72 -30.02
N ILE A 102 21.17 -35.56 -29.08
CA ILE A 102 21.04 -34.59 -27.98
C ILE A 102 20.97 -33.16 -28.53
N LEU A 103 21.86 -32.78 -29.46
CA LEU A 103 21.89 -31.43 -30.02
C LEU A 103 20.61 -31.05 -30.78
N VAL A 104 19.96 -32.03 -31.42
CA VAL A 104 18.69 -31.82 -32.14
C VAL A 104 17.50 -31.78 -31.18
N THR A 105 17.47 -32.63 -30.16
CA THR A 105 16.32 -32.77 -29.26
C THR A 105 16.33 -31.81 -28.08
N ALA A 106 17.51 -31.44 -27.58
CA ALA A 106 17.65 -30.59 -26.40
C ALA A 106 16.98 -29.21 -26.55
N PRO A 107 17.06 -28.49 -27.69
CA PRO A 107 16.38 -27.21 -27.84
C PRO A 107 14.86 -27.31 -27.63
N THR A 108 14.21 -28.30 -28.24
CA THR A 108 12.76 -28.52 -28.11
C THR A 108 12.36 -28.90 -26.68
N LEU A 109 13.16 -29.76 -26.03
CA LEU A 109 12.93 -30.12 -24.63
C LEU A 109 13.08 -28.90 -23.71
N LEU A 110 14.10 -28.07 -23.93
CA LEU A 110 14.33 -26.86 -23.16
C LEU A 110 13.20 -25.84 -23.34
N GLU A 111 12.63 -25.71 -24.54
CA GLU A 111 11.50 -24.85 -24.80
C GLU A 111 10.28 -25.24 -23.94
N GLU A 112 9.91 -26.52 -23.93
CA GLU A 112 8.78 -27.02 -23.12
C GLU A 112 9.06 -26.92 -21.62
N ILE A 113 10.30 -27.17 -21.18
CA ILE A 113 10.71 -27.00 -19.78
C ILE A 113 10.60 -25.53 -19.36
N ASN A 114 11.10 -24.60 -20.19
CA ASN A 114 11.05 -23.17 -19.91
C ASN A 114 9.61 -22.66 -19.90
N LEU A 115 8.78 -23.09 -20.84
CA LEU A 115 7.35 -22.78 -20.86
C LEU A 115 6.66 -23.28 -19.58
N ARG A 116 7.03 -24.47 -19.10
CA ARG A 116 6.50 -24.99 -17.83
C ARG A 116 6.89 -24.11 -16.64
N TYR A 117 8.13 -23.62 -16.60
CA TYR A 117 8.57 -22.67 -15.59
C TYR A 117 7.79 -21.36 -15.67
N GLU A 118 7.68 -20.77 -16.86
CA GLU A 118 6.97 -19.51 -17.07
C GLU A 118 5.50 -19.62 -16.63
N THR A 119 4.79 -20.64 -17.10
CA THR A 119 3.37 -20.86 -16.78
C THR A 119 3.09 -21.09 -15.30
N MET A 120 4.06 -21.60 -14.53
CA MET A 120 3.91 -21.79 -13.08
C MET A 120 4.37 -20.60 -12.25
N ILE A 121 5.31 -19.79 -12.75
CA ILE A 121 5.92 -18.69 -12.00
C ILE A 121 5.22 -17.36 -12.29
N GLU A 122 4.85 -17.07 -13.54
CA GLU A 122 4.21 -15.81 -13.93
C GLU A 122 2.95 -15.48 -13.09
N PRO A 123 2.03 -16.43 -12.80
CA PRO A 123 0.87 -16.14 -11.96
C PRO A 123 1.25 -15.73 -10.54
N LEU A 124 2.35 -16.26 -10.00
CA LEU A 124 2.86 -15.91 -8.67
C LEU A 124 3.39 -14.48 -8.66
N ASP A 125 4.16 -14.11 -9.68
CA ASP A 125 4.73 -12.76 -9.79
C ASP A 125 3.63 -11.71 -9.98
N LYS A 126 2.60 -12.03 -10.77
CA LYS A 126 1.42 -11.16 -10.94
C LYS A 126 0.66 -10.97 -9.63
N LEU A 127 0.43 -12.04 -8.87
CA LEU A 127 -0.26 -11.95 -7.58
C LEU A 127 0.55 -11.20 -6.53
N GLU A 128 1.87 -11.42 -6.49
CA GLU A 128 2.79 -10.67 -5.61
C GLU A 128 2.71 -9.18 -5.92
N TYR A 129 2.84 -8.80 -7.19
CA TYR A 129 2.74 -7.40 -7.61
C TYR A 129 1.41 -6.79 -7.18
N GLN A 130 0.27 -7.44 -7.48
CA GLN A 130 -1.06 -6.95 -7.14
C GLN A 130 -1.23 -6.76 -5.63
N LEU A 131 -0.78 -7.72 -4.82
CA LEU A 131 -0.87 -7.64 -3.37
C LEU A 131 0.02 -6.55 -2.80
N THR A 132 1.26 -6.41 -3.30
CA THR A 132 2.16 -5.32 -2.93
C THR A 132 1.57 -3.95 -3.24
N GLN A 133 0.96 -3.76 -4.41
CA GLN A 133 0.30 -2.48 -4.75
C GLN A 133 -0.88 -2.20 -3.82
N ALA A 134 -1.74 -3.19 -3.59
CA ALA A 134 -2.89 -3.04 -2.70
C ALA A 134 -2.46 -2.70 -1.26
N LEU A 135 -1.40 -3.32 -0.75
CA LEU A 135 -0.85 -3.00 0.57
C LEU A 135 -0.30 -1.57 0.61
N LYS A 136 0.53 -1.19 -0.36
CA LYS A 136 1.11 0.16 -0.44
C LYS A 136 0.03 1.23 -0.46
N GLU A 137 -1.02 1.05 -1.25
CA GLU A 137 -2.15 1.99 -1.31
C GLU A 137 -2.81 2.18 0.06
N LYS A 138 -3.07 1.09 0.80
CA LYS A 138 -3.63 1.16 2.15
C LYS A 138 -2.72 1.91 3.12
N TYR A 139 -1.41 1.69 3.06
CA TYR A 139 -0.44 2.37 3.91
C TYR A 139 -0.24 3.84 3.55
N VAL A 140 -0.25 4.19 2.26
CA VAL A 140 -0.26 5.58 1.81
C VAL A 140 -1.47 6.31 2.38
N ASN A 141 -2.66 5.71 2.30
CA ASN A 141 -3.88 6.28 2.87
C ASN A 141 -3.78 6.44 4.40
N ALA A 142 -3.31 5.42 5.12
CA ALA A 142 -3.13 5.48 6.57
C ALA A 142 -2.14 6.58 6.99
N LYS A 143 -1.00 6.70 6.29
CA LYS A 143 -0.02 7.76 6.52
C LYS A 143 -0.59 9.14 6.21
N SER A 144 -1.37 9.29 5.14
CA SER A 144 -2.05 10.55 4.80
C SER A 144 -3.03 10.98 5.89
N ILE A 145 -3.90 10.08 6.34
CA ILE A 145 -4.83 10.33 7.45
C ILE A 145 -4.06 10.74 8.72
N ASN A 146 -2.99 10.02 9.06
CA ASN A 146 -2.18 10.34 10.23
C ASN A 146 -1.50 11.71 10.11
N ASN A 147 -1.00 12.07 8.93
CA ASN A 147 -0.42 13.40 8.69
C ASN A 147 -1.46 14.50 8.90
N THR A 148 -2.69 14.32 8.38
CA THR A 148 -3.80 15.26 8.61
C THR A 148 -4.14 15.41 10.09
N ILE A 149 -4.20 14.30 10.84
CA ILE A 149 -4.41 14.31 12.30
C ILE A 149 -3.27 15.06 13.00
N THR A 150 -2.01 14.78 12.66
CA THR A 150 -0.85 15.48 13.22
C THR A 150 -0.94 16.98 12.97
N SER A 151 -1.30 17.42 11.77
CA SER A 151 -1.48 18.85 11.46
C SER A 151 -2.59 19.50 12.29
N PHE A 152 -3.73 18.83 12.47
CA PHE A 152 -4.81 19.32 13.33
C PHE A 152 -4.38 19.41 14.80
N LEU A 153 -3.65 18.41 15.31
CA LEU A 153 -3.13 18.42 16.67
C LEU A 153 -2.07 19.53 16.87
N MET A 154 -1.23 19.78 15.87
CA MET A 154 -0.24 20.88 15.91
C MET A 154 -0.91 22.25 15.94
N SER A 155 -1.95 22.46 15.12
CA SER A 155 -2.73 23.70 15.10
C SER A 155 -3.45 23.93 16.44
N ALA A 156 -4.07 22.88 16.99
CA ALA A 156 -4.85 22.97 18.23
C ALA A 156 -4.01 23.05 19.53
N SER A 157 -2.71 22.71 19.50
CA SER A 157 -1.86 22.64 20.71
C SER A 157 -1.05 23.91 21.02
N GLU A 158 -1.18 24.97 20.20
CA GLU A 158 -0.55 26.30 20.41
C GLU A 158 0.96 26.21 20.77
N ILE A 159 1.73 25.37 20.06
CA ILE A 159 3.16 25.15 20.33
C ILE A 159 4.01 26.13 19.52
N ASP A 160 4.28 27.33 20.06
CA ASP A 160 5.17 28.32 19.43
C ASP A 160 6.68 28.01 19.61
N GLU A 161 7.11 27.45 20.73
CA GLU A 161 8.55 27.35 21.09
C GLU A 161 9.37 26.34 20.26
N ASN A 162 8.74 25.47 19.46
CA ASN A 162 9.45 24.44 18.70
C ASN A 162 8.89 24.25 17.28
N ARG A 163 8.09 25.19 16.77
CA ARG A 163 7.49 25.14 15.43
C ARG A 163 8.56 24.79 14.38
N GLN A 164 9.73 25.44 14.43
CA GLN A 164 10.88 25.17 13.55
C GLN A 164 11.35 23.70 13.57
N ARG A 165 11.48 23.08 14.75
CA ARG A 165 12.02 21.71 14.90
C ARG A 165 11.08 20.66 14.31
N TYR A 166 9.77 20.88 14.40
CA TYR A 166 8.79 19.97 13.81
C TYR A 166 8.66 20.16 12.30
N LEU A 167 8.87 21.39 11.79
CA LEU A 167 8.86 21.68 10.36
C LEU A 167 10.08 21.12 9.62
N ASP A 168 11.27 21.17 10.23
CA ASP A 168 12.50 20.61 9.66
C ASP A 168 12.45 19.07 9.50
N ILE A 169 11.74 18.37 10.41
CA ILE A 169 11.55 16.91 10.35
C ILE A 169 10.57 16.49 9.24
N VAL A 170 9.69 17.40 8.80
CA VAL A 170 8.74 17.17 7.70
C VAL A 170 9.33 17.62 6.35
N GLY A 171 10.49 18.30 6.34
CA GLY A 171 11.29 18.60 5.15
C GLY A 171 10.76 19.72 4.25
N ILE A 172 9.99 20.68 4.81
CA ILE A 172 9.28 21.72 4.03
C ILE A 172 9.57 23.11 4.61
N THR A 173 9.88 24.09 3.76
CA THR A 173 10.23 25.47 4.14
C THR A 173 9.02 26.35 4.51
N ASP A 174 9.29 27.34 5.37
CA ASP A 174 8.34 28.15 6.15
C ASP A 174 7.34 29.00 5.33
N ASP A 175 7.72 29.42 4.12
CA ASP A 175 6.94 30.30 3.25
C ASP A 175 5.73 29.61 2.59
N LYS A 176 5.92 28.36 2.18
CA LYS A 176 4.89 27.53 1.55
C LYS A 176 3.88 26.99 2.59
N ILE A 177 4.34 26.81 3.83
CA ILE A 177 3.53 26.32 4.95
C ILE A 177 2.53 27.36 5.43
N SER A 178 2.93 28.63 5.56
CA SER A 178 2.01 29.69 5.96
C SER A 178 0.83 29.81 4.98
N THR A 179 1.10 29.63 3.68
CA THR A 179 0.07 29.63 2.64
C THR A 179 -0.84 28.40 2.71
N ALA A 180 -0.26 27.20 2.89
CA ALA A 180 -1.02 25.95 2.99
C ALA A 180 -1.89 25.90 4.26
N ILE A 181 -1.38 26.39 5.39
CA ILE A 181 -2.12 26.49 6.66
C ILE A 181 -3.29 27.46 6.50
N ASN A 182 -3.05 28.67 5.98
CA ASN A 182 -4.11 29.66 5.75
C ASN A 182 -5.20 29.13 4.80
N HIS A 183 -4.83 28.40 3.75
CA HIS A 183 -5.79 27.75 2.85
C HIS A 183 -6.56 26.62 3.55
N THR A 184 -5.88 25.81 4.35
CA THR A 184 -6.51 24.71 5.10
C THR A 184 -7.48 25.23 6.15
N GLU A 185 -7.12 26.29 6.88
CA GLU A 185 -8.01 26.96 7.84
C GLU A 185 -9.24 27.56 7.15
N MET A 186 -9.07 28.17 5.98
CA MET A 186 -10.17 28.70 5.18
C MET A 186 -11.12 27.60 4.66
N ILE A 187 -10.59 26.44 4.27
CA ILE A 187 -11.39 25.30 3.79
C ILE A 187 -12.12 24.63 4.96
N THR A 188 -11.44 24.44 6.09
CA THR A 188 -12.03 23.82 7.28
C THR A 188 -13.13 24.72 7.86
N GLY A 189 -12.91 26.05 7.85
CA GLY A 189 -13.94 27.03 8.17
C GLY A 189 -15.16 26.96 7.22
N ARG A 190 -14.93 26.75 5.92
CA ARG A 190 -16.02 26.57 4.95
C ARG A 190 -16.77 25.25 5.15
N MET A 191 -16.08 24.13 5.36
CA MET A 191 -16.71 22.83 5.63
C MET A 191 -17.55 22.84 6.92
N LEU A 192 -17.06 23.48 7.98
CA LEU A 192 -17.82 23.65 9.22
C LEU A 192 -19.04 24.56 9.05
N ASN A 193 -18.94 25.60 8.22
CA ASN A 193 -20.07 26.46 7.90
C ASN A 193 -21.11 25.76 7.00
N THR A 194 -20.68 24.96 6.02
CA THR A 194 -21.55 24.14 5.17
C THR A 194 -22.25 23.03 5.96
N ALA A 195 -21.55 22.38 6.91
CA ALA A 195 -22.15 21.39 7.80
C ALA A 195 -23.22 21.98 8.75
N ASN A 196 -23.18 23.30 9.00
CA ASN A 196 -24.14 24.02 9.83
C ASN A 196 -25.33 24.59 9.02
N SER A 197 -25.31 24.56 7.68
CA SER A 197 -26.45 24.91 6.83
C SER A 197 -27.30 23.66 6.50
N VAL A 198 -28.58 23.71 6.82
CA VAL A 198 -29.50 22.54 6.96
C VAL A 198 -29.90 21.85 5.64
N ASP A 199 -29.43 22.27 4.47
CA ASP A 199 -29.76 21.63 3.18
C ASP A 199 -28.57 20.87 2.59
N PHE A 200 -28.55 19.55 2.78
CA PHE A 200 -27.53 18.65 2.22
C PHE A 200 -27.77 18.39 0.72
N LYS A 201 -26.85 18.87 -0.14
CA LYS A 201 -26.66 18.34 -1.50
C LYS A 201 -25.27 17.70 -1.62
N TYR A 202 -25.27 16.37 -1.73
CA TYR A 202 -24.08 15.52 -1.88
C TYR A 202 -23.18 15.94 -3.06
N ASP A 203 -23.77 16.55 -4.09
CA ASP A 203 -23.08 16.97 -5.31
C ASP A 203 -22.13 18.15 -5.09
N GLU A 204 -22.45 19.08 -4.18
CA GLU A 204 -21.63 20.25 -3.88
C GLU A 204 -20.39 19.88 -3.04
N ILE A 205 -20.50 18.84 -2.22
CA ILE A 205 -19.37 18.28 -1.46
C ILE A 205 -18.40 17.58 -2.42
N GLN A 206 -18.91 16.88 -3.43
CA GLN A 206 -18.09 16.23 -4.47
C GLN A 206 -17.35 17.25 -5.33
N GLU A 207 -18.01 18.33 -5.76
CA GLU A 207 -17.38 19.40 -6.55
C GLU A 207 -16.22 20.06 -5.80
N ASN A 208 -16.40 20.34 -4.51
CA ASN A 208 -15.35 20.92 -3.65
C ASN A 208 -14.18 19.95 -3.41
N ILE A 209 -14.43 18.63 -3.38
CA ILE A 209 -13.37 17.61 -3.24
C ILE A 209 -12.54 17.51 -4.53
N GLU A 210 -13.16 17.62 -5.70
CA GLU A 210 -12.43 17.59 -6.97
C GLU A 210 -11.64 18.88 -7.21
N GLU A 211 -12.18 20.05 -6.83
CA GLU A 211 -11.42 21.31 -6.86
C GLU A 211 -10.20 21.26 -5.92
N TYR A 212 -10.34 20.65 -4.74
CA TYR A 212 -9.25 20.40 -3.80
C TYR A 212 -8.14 19.52 -4.39
N LYS A 213 -8.50 18.46 -5.13
CA LYS A 213 -7.53 17.59 -5.81
C LYS A 213 -6.78 18.35 -6.89
N GLU A 214 -7.48 19.17 -7.68
CA GLU A 214 -6.89 19.97 -8.76
C GLU A 214 -5.86 20.97 -8.20
N GLN A 215 -6.22 21.69 -7.13
CA GLN A 215 -5.35 22.68 -6.48
C GLN A 215 -4.14 22.03 -5.79
N LEU A 216 -4.33 20.88 -5.14
CA LEU A 216 -3.22 20.08 -4.60
C LEU A 216 -2.26 19.66 -5.72
N ASN A 217 -2.77 19.23 -6.86
CA ASN A 217 -1.94 18.82 -7.99
C ASN A 217 -1.14 19.99 -8.56
N ILE A 218 -1.72 21.19 -8.63
CA ILE A 218 -1.02 22.41 -9.06
C ILE A 218 0.14 22.73 -8.10
N ILE A 219 -0.10 22.66 -6.80
CA ILE A 219 0.93 22.94 -5.78
C ILE A 219 2.02 21.87 -5.80
N LEU A 220 1.65 20.59 -5.90
CA LEU A 220 2.59 19.47 -5.96
C LEU A 220 3.46 19.49 -7.23
N ASN A 221 2.95 20.00 -8.35
CA ASN A 221 3.71 20.18 -9.60
C ASN A 221 4.55 21.46 -9.65
N GLN A 222 4.48 22.30 -8.60
CA GLN A 222 5.31 23.50 -8.41
C GLN A 222 6.33 23.34 -7.26
N LEU A 223 6.39 22.15 -6.65
CA LEU A 223 7.48 21.67 -5.80
C LEU A 223 8.58 21.05 -6.65
#